data_AF-A0A1Z8WTE6-F1
#
_entry.id   AF-A0A1Z8WTE6-F1
#
_cell.length_a   1.000
_cell.length_b   1.000
_cell.length_c   1.000
_cell.angle_alpha   90.00
_cell.angle_beta   90.00
_cell.angle_gamma   90.00
#
_symmetry.space_group_name_H-M   'P 1'
#
loop_
_entity.id
_entity.type
_entity.pdbx_description
1 polymer ?
#
loop_
_entity_poly.entity_id
_entity_poly.type
_entity_poly.pdbx_seq_one_letter_code
_entity_poly.pdbx_strand_id
1 'polypeptide(L)'
;MKSKKEISEMPPNQLVSWFMMASYAYYIEGTSVMSDYDFDYLVERLKENWTQIDHPHKKHITESHLDAGTGYDIHYPMMVKFATLHYLREQNECR
;
A
#
# COMPACT_ATOMS: atom_id res chain seq x y z
N MET A 1 -12.71 -3.94 -0.46
CA MET A 1 -11.81 -2.78 -0.25
C MET A 1 -11.24 -2.88 1.14
N LYS A 2 -9.95 -2.58 1.33
CA LYS A 2 -9.34 -2.49 2.65
C LYS A 2 -9.82 -1.25 3.38
N SER A 3 -10.19 -1.44 4.64
CA SER A 3 -10.74 -0.40 5.52
C SER A 3 -9.73 0.03 6.58
N LYS A 4 -9.90 1.24 7.11
CA LYS A 4 -9.15 1.77 8.25
C LYS A 4 -9.09 0.81 9.44
N LYS A 5 -10.20 0.12 9.75
CA LYS A 5 -10.24 -0.85 10.85
C LYS A 5 -9.21 -1.95 10.63
N GLU A 6 -9.23 -2.58 9.46
CA GLU A 6 -8.24 -3.62 9.11
C GLU A 6 -6.82 -3.05 9.12
N ILE A 7 -6.61 -1.86 8.55
CA ILE A 7 -5.30 -1.20 8.52
C ILE A 7 -4.77 -0.95 9.94
N SER A 8 -5.62 -0.57 10.89
CA SER A 8 -5.21 -0.29 12.28
C SER A 8 -4.68 -1.51 13.03
N GLU A 9 -5.16 -2.70 12.67
CA GLU A 9 -4.80 -3.97 13.29
C GLU A 9 -3.56 -4.62 12.64
N MET A 10 -3.10 -4.10 11.50
CA MET A 10 -1.96 -4.66 10.77
C MET A 10 -0.61 -4.41 11.45
N PRO A 11 0.32 -5.39 11.38
CA PRO A 11 1.70 -5.18 11.79
C PRO A 11 2.40 -4.18 10.85
N PRO A 12 3.34 -3.36 11.37
CA PRO A 12 4.00 -2.31 10.58
C PRO A 12 4.65 -2.78 9.27
N ASN A 13 5.26 -3.97 9.26
CA ASN A 13 5.89 -4.52 8.04
C ASN A 13 4.87 -4.77 6.92
N GLN A 14 3.62 -5.08 7.25
CA GLN A 14 2.57 -5.29 6.25
C GLN A 14 2.10 -3.98 5.62
N LEU A 15 2.25 -2.85 6.32
CA LEU A 15 1.89 -1.52 5.79
C LEU A 15 2.70 -1.17 4.54
N VAL A 16 3.98 -1.59 4.48
CA VAL A 16 4.82 -1.41 3.28
C VAL A 16 4.21 -2.09 2.05
N SER A 17 3.76 -3.33 2.21
CA SER A 17 3.13 -4.08 1.12
C SER A 17 1.85 -3.39 0.65
N TRP A 18 1.00 -2.96 1.59
CA TRP A 18 -0.26 -2.30 1.26
C TRP A 18 -0.07 -0.91 0.65
N PHE A 19 0.91 -0.13 1.10
CA PHE A 19 1.26 1.15 0.48
C PHE A 19 1.63 0.97 -1.00
N MET A 20 2.47 -0.01 -1.31
CA MET A 20 2.86 -0.30 -2.69
C MET A 20 1.72 -0.89 -3.51
N MET A 21 0.91 -1.79 -2.92
CA MET A 21 -0.24 -2.37 -3.63
C MET A 21 -1.29 -1.31 -3.96
N ALA A 22 -1.60 -0.41 -3.02
CA ALA A 22 -2.55 0.67 -3.22
C ALA A 22 -2.05 1.68 -4.27
N SER A 23 -0.79 2.09 -4.17
CA SER A 23 -0.20 3.01 -5.16
C SER A 23 -0.15 2.37 -6.55
N TYR A 24 0.19 1.08 -6.66
CA TYR A 24 0.17 0.35 -7.94
C TYR A 24 -1.24 0.26 -8.52
N ALA A 25 -2.23 -0.12 -7.70
CA ALA A 25 -3.62 -0.19 -8.15
C ALA A 25 -4.09 1.16 -8.71
N TYR A 26 -3.79 2.25 -7.99
CA TYR A 26 -4.23 3.60 -8.35
C TYR A 26 -3.56 4.11 -9.63
N TYR A 27 -2.22 4.09 -9.68
CA TYR A 27 -1.48 4.71 -10.78
C TYR A 27 -1.35 3.82 -12.03
N ILE A 28 -1.36 2.50 -11.87
CA ILE A 28 -1.12 1.56 -12.98
C ILE A 28 -2.39 0.86 -13.43
N GLU A 29 -3.18 0.33 -12.50
CA GLU A 29 -4.40 -0.42 -12.84
C GLU A 29 -5.64 0.48 -12.98
N GLY A 30 -5.54 1.77 -12.63
CA GLY A 30 -6.64 2.73 -12.73
C GLY A 30 -7.82 2.40 -11.80
N THR A 31 -7.56 1.70 -10.70
CA THR A 31 -8.57 1.29 -9.71
C THR A 31 -8.03 1.47 -8.30
N SER A 32 -8.85 1.25 -7.27
CA SER A 32 -8.37 1.38 -5.89
C SER A 32 -8.73 0.18 -5.02
N VAL A 33 -7.77 -0.21 -4.18
CA VAL A 33 -7.94 -1.27 -3.18
C VAL A 33 -8.52 -0.74 -1.86
N MET A 34 -8.45 0.57 -1.62
CA MET A 34 -8.93 1.26 -0.40
C MET A 34 -9.40 2.67 -0.72
N SER A 35 -10.11 3.34 0.20
CA SER A 35 -10.47 4.75 -0.02
C SER A 35 -9.26 5.67 0.20
N ASP A 36 -9.31 6.90 -0.34
CA ASP A 36 -8.26 7.90 -0.11
C ASP A 36 -8.05 8.14 1.40
N TYR A 37 -9.14 8.21 2.17
CA TYR A 37 -9.09 8.34 3.63
C TYR A 37 -8.38 7.16 4.32
N ASP A 38 -8.61 5.94 3.85
CA ASP A 38 -7.95 4.75 4.39
C ASP A 38 -6.46 4.72 3.99
N PHE A 39 -6.13 5.19 2.79
CA PHE A 39 -4.77 5.30 2.31
C PHE A 39 -3.97 6.34 3.09
N ASP A 40 -4.53 7.53 3.32
CA ASP A 40 -3.91 8.58 4.15
C ASP A 40 -3.59 8.04 5.56
N TYR A 41 -4.55 7.34 6.17
CA TYR A 41 -4.35 6.71 7.46
C TYR A 41 -3.24 5.64 7.43
N LEU A 42 -3.14 4.87 6.34
CA LEU A 42 -2.06 3.91 6.16
C LEU A 42 -0.69 4.61 6.08
N VAL A 43 -0.60 5.72 5.35
CA VAL A 43 0.63 6.51 5.22
C VAL A 43 1.04 7.07 6.58
N GLU A 44 0.11 7.63 7.36
CA GLU A 44 0.38 8.10 8.72
C GLU A 44 0.99 7.00 9.59
N ARG A 45 0.36 5.82 9.65
CA ARG A 45 0.90 4.68 10.42
C ARG A 45 2.26 4.23 9.91
N LEU A 46 2.46 4.24 8.59
CA LEU A 46 3.73 3.84 7.98
C LEU A 46 4.86 4.81 8.37
N LYS A 47 4.57 6.13 8.43
CA LYS A 47 5.51 7.16 8.89
C LYS A 47 5.87 6.99 10.36
N GLU A 48 4.88 6.81 11.23
CA GLU A 48 5.09 6.62 12.67
C GLU A 48 6.01 5.43 12.97
N ASN A 49 5.91 4.37 12.17
CA ASN A 49 6.66 3.14 12.35
C ASN A 49 7.83 3.02 11.35
N TRP A 50 8.20 4.09 10.64
CA TRP A 50 9.12 3.99 9.51
C TRP A 50 10.50 3.47 9.92
N THR A 51 11.03 3.92 11.05
CA THR A 51 12.38 3.55 11.52
C THR A 51 12.48 2.11 12.03
N GLN A 52 11.37 1.54 12.54
CA GLN A 52 11.31 0.17 13.08
C GLN A 52 10.97 -0.90 12.03
N ILE A 53 10.48 -0.51 10.86
CA ILE A 53 10.10 -1.45 9.81
C ILE A 53 11.34 -2.04 9.14
N ASP A 54 11.38 -3.37 9.10
CA ASP A 54 12.32 -4.18 8.34
C ASP A 54 11.56 -4.99 7.28
N HIS A 55 11.50 -4.46 6.07
CA HIS A 55 10.77 -5.06 4.95
C HIS A 55 11.61 -4.98 3.66
N PRO A 56 11.75 -6.08 2.88
CA PRO A 56 12.61 -6.10 1.69
C PRO A 56 12.29 -5.05 0.63
N HIS A 57 11.02 -4.67 0.51
CA HIS A 57 10.57 -3.66 -0.45
C HIS A 57 10.63 -2.22 0.08
N LYS A 58 10.96 -2.01 1.36
CA LYS A 58 11.13 -0.67 1.95
C LYS A 58 12.13 0.16 1.15
N LYS A 59 13.15 -0.47 0.57
CA LYS A 59 14.16 0.15 -0.32
C LYS A 59 13.60 0.88 -1.55
N HIS A 60 12.34 0.62 -1.93
CA HIS A 60 11.68 1.29 -3.06
C HIS A 60 10.87 2.51 -2.62
N ILE A 61 10.79 2.78 -1.32
CA ILE A 61 10.02 3.87 -0.73
C ILE A 61 11.00 4.80 -0.01
N THR A 62 10.89 6.09 -0.25
CA THR A 62 11.63 7.14 0.44
C THR A 62 10.72 7.84 1.44
N GLU A 63 11.29 8.58 2.37
CA GLU A 63 10.53 9.45 3.28
C GLU A 63 9.73 10.52 2.51
N SER A 64 10.25 11.00 1.37
CA SER A 64 9.54 11.96 0.52
C SER A 64 8.25 11.39 -0.07
N HIS A 65 8.21 10.09 -0.42
CA HIS A 65 6.97 9.44 -0.85
C HIS A 65 5.91 9.44 0.27
N LEU A 66 6.35 9.25 1.52
CA LEU A 66 5.48 9.27 2.68
C LEU A 66 5.03 10.69 3.05
N ASP A 67 5.91 11.68 2.91
CA ASP A 67 5.58 13.09 3.15
C ASP A 67 4.61 13.63 2.11
N ALA A 68 4.79 13.25 0.84
CA ALA A 68 3.89 13.63 -0.24
C ALA A 68 2.61 12.77 -0.28
N GLY A 69 2.55 11.65 0.45
CA GLY A 69 1.42 10.73 0.43
C GLY A 69 1.20 10.09 -0.95
N THR A 70 2.27 9.73 -1.66
CA THR A 70 2.17 9.19 -3.02
C THR A 70 3.29 8.19 -3.33
N GLY A 71 2.96 7.15 -4.10
CA GLY A 71 3.91 6.20 -4.67
C GLY A 71 4.05 6.28 -6.19
N TYR A 72 3.76 7.42 -6.81
CA TYR A 72 3.65 7.52 -8.28
C TYR A 72 4.93 7.13 -9.04
N ASP A 73 6.11 7.38 -8.47
CA ASP A 73 7.45 7.13 -9.04
C ASP A 73 8.15 5.90 -8.47
N ILE A 74 7.42 5.07 -7.72
CA ILE A 74 7.96 3.86 -7.10
C ILE A 74 8.20 2.77 -8.15
N HIS A 75 9.34 2.09 -8.03
CA HIS A 75 9.55 0.83 -8.72
C HIS A 75 8.77 -0.29 -8.04
N TYR A 76 7.82 -0.90 -8.75
CA TYR A 76 7.00 -2.01 -8.26
C TYR A 76 7.61 -3.38 -8.62
N PRO A 77 8.07 -4.19 -7.65
CA PRO A 77 8.50 -5.56 -7.89
C PRO A 77 7.36 -6.45 -8.38
N MET A 78 7.68 -7.52 -9.11
CA MET A 78 6.68 -8.47 -9.62
C MET A 78 5.77 -9.03 -8.52
N MET A 79 6.30 -9.25 -7.31
CA MET A 79 5.50 -9.71 -6.16
C MET A 79 4.39 -8.73 -5.81
N VAL A 80 4.66 -7.41 -5.82
CA VAL A 80 3.63 -6.39 -5.55
C VAL A 80 2.59 -6.41 -6.66
N LYS A 81 3.02 -6.40 -7.92
CA LYS A 81 2.11 -6.39 -9.07
C LYS A 81 1.15 -7.57 -9.04
N PHE A 82 1.67 -8.79 -8.91
CA PHE A 82 0.84 -10.00 -8.89
C PHE A 82 -0.04 -10.08 -7.63
N ALA A 83 0.46 -9.66 -6.47
CA ALA A 83 -0.36 -9.59 -5.26
C ALA A 83 -1.54 -8.62 -5.41
N THR A 84 -1.31 -7.44 -6.02
CA THR A 84 -2.39 -6.48 -6.29
C THR A 84 -3.41 -7.04 -7.27
N LEU A 85 -2.96 -7.62 -8.38
CA LEU A 85 -3.85 -8.21 -9.38
C LEU A 85 -4.69 -9.36 -8.80
N HIS A 86 -4.08 -10.23 -8.00
CA HIS A 86 -4.78 -11.30 -7.31
C HIS A 86 -5.85 -10.74 -6.36
N TYR A 87 -5.47 -9.77 -5.53
CA TYR A 87 -6.40 -9.14 -4.60
C TYR A 87 -7.59 -8.49 -5.31
N LEU A 88 -7.34 -7.72 -6.38
CA LEU A 88 -8.39 -7.08 -7.18
C LEU A 88 -9.33 -8.10 -7.81
N ARG A 89 -8.80 -9.22 -8.30
CA ARG A 89 -9.59 -10.32 -8.87
C ARG A 89 -10.52 -10.94 -7.83
N GLU A 90 -10.01 -11.25 -6.64
CA GLU A 90 -10.83 -11.80 -5.54
C GLU A 90 -11.96 -10.84 -5.15
N GLN A 91 -11.70 -9.53 -5.13
CA GLN A 91 -12.73 -8.53 -4.83
C GLN A 91 -13.84 -8.48 -5.88
N ASN A 92 -13.55 -8.82 -7.13
CA ASN A 92 -14.51 -8.84 -8.22
C ASN A 92 -15.28 -10.16 -8.31
N GLU A 93 -14.66 -11.29 -7.94
CA GLU A 93 -15.31 -12.61 -7.91
C GLU A 93 -16.24 -12.78 -6.68
N CYS A 94 -15.99 -12.04 -5.59
CA CYS A 94 -16.86 -12.01 -4.41
C CYS A 94 -17.96 -10.94 -4.45
N ARG A 95 -18.18 -10.28 -5.60
CA ARG A 95 -19.22 -9.26 -5.79
C ARG A 95 -20.45 -9.81 -6.50
#